data_AF-A0A917YGY5-F1
#
_entry.id   AF-A0A917YGY5-F1
#
_cell.length_a   1.000
_cell.length_b   1.000
_cell.length_c   1.000
_cell.angle_alpha   90.00
_cell.angle_beta   90.00
_cell.angle_gamma   90.00
#
_symmetry.space_group_name_H-M   'P 1'
#
loop_
_entity.id
_entity.type
_entity.pdbx_description
1 polymer ?
#
loop_
_entity_poly.entity_id
_entity_poly.type
_entity_poly.pdbx_seq_one_letter_code
_entity_poly.pdbx_strand_id
1 'polypeptide(L)'
;MEIVISAGKVTARTDEIKTPEAVKARRIANFLPRPELLTGATIVHNEDEKYTAIRFETGAGPVRVVLPVAEGFEFHIIHDSETGARILGSIPERHRGVSLSVRAIAYRISEFLRTRGLK
;
A
#
# COMPACT_ATOMS: atom_id res chain seq x y z
N MET A 1 8.21 -8.73 -2.86
CA MET A 1 7.53 -10.00 -2.52
C MET A 1 6.03 -9.78 -2.60
N GLU A 2 5.24 -10.77 -3.01
CA GLU A 2 3.78 -10.66 -3.14
C GLU A 2 3.09 -11.80 -2.38
N ILE A 3 2.01 -11.46 -1.68
CA ILE A 3 1.18 -12.41 -0.95
C ILE A 3 -0.28 -12.23 -1.34
N VAL A 4 -1.03 -13.33 -1.32
CA VAL A 4 -2.45 -13.37 -1.60
C VAL A 4 -3.19 -13.89 -0.37
N ILE A 5 -4.25 -13.20 0.02
CA ILE A 5 -5.17 -13.59 1.08
C ILE A 5 -6.46 -14.05 0.40
N SER A 6 -6.78 -15.32 0.56
CA SER A 6 -7.96 -15.96 -0.02
C SER A 6 -8.48 -17.02 0.95
N ALA A 7 -9.79 -17.01 1.21
CA ALA A 7 -10.46 -17.84 2.22
C ALA A 7 -9.79 -17.78 3.61
N GLY A 8 -9.33 -16.60 4.03
CA GLY A 8 -8.62 -16.40 5.30
C GLY A 8 -7.23 -17.03 5.37
N LYS A 9 -6.69 -17.53 4.24
CA LYS A 9 -5.34 -18.11 4.16
C LYS A 9 -4.40 -17.15 3.45
N VAL A 10 -3.22 -16.94 4.05
CA VAL A 10 -2.13 -16.20 3.43
C VAL A 10 -1.29 -17.17 2.60
N THR A 11 -1.17 -16.92 1.30
CA THR A 11 -0.34 -17.68 0.38
C THR A 11 0.67 -16.76 -0.29
N ALA A 12 1.95 -17.13 -0.24
CA ALA A 12 2.95 -16.46 -1.06
C ALA A 12 2.75 -16.94 -2.50
N ARG A 13 2.35 -16.03 -3.40
CA ARG A 13 2.14 -16.36 -4.81
C ARG A 13 3.32 -15.85 -5.60
N THR A 14 3.96 -16.74 -6.34
CA THR A 14 5.01 -16.40 -7.32
C THR A 14 4.42 -15.99 -8.67
N ASP A 15 3.15 -16.30 -8.92
CA ASP A 15 2.47 -15.87 -10.14
C ASP A 15 2.16 -14.38 -10.12
N GLU A 16 2.56 -13.72 -11.19
CA GLU A 16 2.36 -12.29 -11.37
C GLU A 16 0.85 -11.98 -11.53
N ILE A 17 0.23 -11.39 -10.50
CA ILE A 17 -1.14 -10.88 -10.60
C ILE A 17 -1.15 -9.69 -11.58
N LYS A 18 -1.91 -9.79 -12.67
CA LYS A 18 -1.94 -8.79 -13.76
C LYS A 18 -3.07 -7.77 -13.64
N THR A 19 -3.70 -7.66 -12.47
CA THR A 19 -4.75 -6.67 -12.27
C THR A 19 -4.16 -5.25 -12.37
N PRO A 20 -4.92 -4.26 -12.87
CA PRO A 20 -4.45 -2.87 -12.94
C PRO A 20 -3.94 -2.33 -11.58
N GLU A 21 -4.56 -2.75 -10.49
CA GLU A 21 -4.21 -2.42 -9.12
C GLU A 21 -2.86 -3.03 -8.73
N ALA A 22 -2.62 -4.29 -9.07
CA ALA A 22 -1.36 -4.98 -8.81
C ALA A 22 -0.21 -4.32 -9.57
N VAL A 23 -0.42 -3.99 -10.85
CA VAL A 23 0.57 -3.28 -11.67
C VAL A 23 0.84 -1.89 -11.08
N LYS A 24 -0.19 -1.16 -10.64
CA LYS A 24 -0.02 0.14 -9.97
C LYS A 24 0.76 0.00 -8.66
N ALA A 25 0.41 -0.98 -7.82
CA ALA A 25 1.08 -1.26 -6.55
C ALA A 25 2.57 -1.60 -6.74
N ARG A 26 2.90 -2.48 -7.69
CA ARG A 26 4.29 -2.80 -8.06
C ARG A 26 5.06 -1.57 -8.50
N ARG A 27 4.47 -0.77 -9.39
CA ARG A 27 5.11 0.46 -9.86
C ARG A 27 5.38 1.40 -8.68
N ILE A 28 4.42 1.61 -7.78
CA ILE A 28 4.62 2.46 -6.59
C ILE A 28 5.74 1.91 -5.72
N ALA A 29 5.73 0.61 -5.44
CA ALA A 29 6.77 -0.04 -4.66
C ALA A 29 8.15 0.17 -5.29
N ASN A 30 8.28 0.05 -6.61
CA ASN A 30 9.55 0.28 -7.33
C ASN A 30 10.02 1.74 -7.35
N PHE A 31 9.11 2.71 -7.18
CA PHE A 31 9.46 4.14 -7.16
C PHE A 31 9.66 4.69 -5.75
N LEU A 32 9.65 3.84 -4.71
CA LEU A 32 9.90 4.27 -3.34
C LEU A 32 11.31 4.89 -3.24
N PRO A 33 11.43 6.13 -2.76
CA PRO A 33 12.71 6.85 -2.77
C PRO A 33 13.71 6.33 -1.72
N ARG A 34 13.25 5.52 -0.75
CA ARG A 34 14.07 5.02 0.35
C ARG A 34 14.39 3.53 0.17
N PRO A 35 15.67 3.11 0.24
CA PRO A 35 16.07 1.70 0.04
C PRO A 35 15.41 0.72 1.00
N GLU A 36 15.20 1.11 2.25
CA GLU A 36 14.55 0.29 3.29
C GLU A 36 13.06 0.05 3.03
N LEU A 37 12.41 0.94 2.28
CA LEU A 37 11.03 0.79 1.85
C LEU A 37 10.96 -0.10 0.61
N LEU A 38 11.94 0.00 -0.29
CA LEU A 38 12.06 -0.87 -1.46
C LEU A 38 12.22 -2.34 -1.07
N THR A 39 13.12 -2.64 -0.14
CA THR A 39 13.37 -4.02 0.31
C THR A 39 12.31 -4.54 1.26
N GLY A 40 11.70 -3.66 2.06
CA GLY A 40 10.68 -4.02 3.06
C GLY A 40 9.24 -3.97 2.57
N ALA A 41 8.99 -3.63 1.30
CA ALA A 41 7.64 -3.58 0.73
C ALA A 41 7.17 -4.98 0.33
N THR A 42 6.01 -5.39 0.87
CA THR A 42 5.30 -6.60 0.47
C THR A 42 3.97 -6.20 -0.17
N ILE A 43 3.70 -6.65 -1.38
CA ILE A 43 2.41 -6.41 -2.02
C ILE A 43 1.43 -7.47 -1.52
N VAL A 44 0.26 -7.05 -1.08
CA VAL A 44 -0.79 -7.89 -0.51
C VAL A 44 -2.00 -7.79 -1.40
N HIS A 45 -2.45 -8.91 -1.94
CA HIS A 45 -3.71 -9.01 -2.66
C HIS A 45 -4.71 -9.72 -1.77
N ASN A 46 -5.73 -9.01 -1.32
CA ASN A 46 -6.81 -9.63 -0.56
C ASN A 46 -7.97 -9.91 -1.52
N GLU A 47 -8.14 -11.18 -1.89
CA GLU A 47 -9.26 -11.64 -2.71
C GLU A 47 -10.57 -11.68 -1.91
N ASP A 48 -10.49 -11.92 -0.59
CA ASP A 48 -11.66 -11.95 0.30
C ASP A 48 -12.31 -10.57 0.39
N GLU A 49 -11.49 -9.54 0.61
CA GLU A 49 -11.92 -8.14 0.75
C GLU A 49 -11.79 -7.33 -0.55
N LYS A 50 -11.37 -7.98 -1.65
CA LYS A 50 -11.20 -7.42 -3.00
C LYS A 50 -10.37 -6.13 -3.07
N TYR A 51 -9.22 -6.08 -2.40
CA TYR A 51 -8.28 -4.97 -2.53
C TYR A 51 -6.85 -5.45 -2.77
N THR A 52 -6.04 -4.53 -3.30
CA THR A 52 -4.58 -4.68 -3.31
C THR A 52 -3.98 -3.67 -2.34
N ALA A 53 -2.90 -4.01 -1.66
CA ALA A 53 -2.23 -3.12 -0.75
C ALA A 53 -0.72 -3.29 -0.81
N ILE A 54 0.02 -2.25 -0.41
CA ILE A 54 1.47 -2.33 -0.17
C ILE A 54 1.66 -2.32 1.34
N ARG A 55 2.14 -3.43 1.89
CA ARG A 55 2.44 -3.62 3.30
C ARG A 55 3.90 -3.30 3.59
N PHE A 56 4.12 -2.56 4.67
CA PHE A 56 5.41 -2.22 5.23
C PHE A 56 5.45 -2.68 6.68
N GLU A 57 6.45 -3.46 7.03
CA GLU A 57 6.76 -3.71 8.44
C GLU A 57 7.42 -2.45 9.03
N THR A 58 6.84 -1.94 10.12
CA THR A 58 7.30 -0.75 10.85
C THR A 58 7.45 -1.07 12.34
N GLY A 59 8.23 -0.28 13.07
CA GLY A 59 8.46 -0.51 14.51
C GLY A 59 7.20 -0.40 15.38
N ALA A 60 6.14 0.27 14.90
CA ALA A 60 4.87 0.42 15.60
C ALA A 60 3.81 -0.63 15.19
N GLY A 61 4.13 -1.49 14.22
CA GLY A 61 3.20 -2.46 13.62
C GLY A 61 3.18 -2.38 12.09
N PRO A 62 2.52 -3.32 11.41
CA PRO A 62 2.43 -3.30 9.96
C PRO A 62 1.57 -2.13 9.45
N VAL A 63 2.07 -1.42 8.44
CA VAL A 63 1.33 -0.38 7.72
C VAL A 63 0.96 -0.90 6.33
N ARG A 64 -0.30 -0.75 5.93
CA ARG A 64 -0.81 -1.12 4.61
C ARG A 64 -1.29 0.11 3.85
N VAL A 65 -0.83 0.26 2.61
CA VAL A 65 -1.32 1.27 1.66
C VAL A 65 -2.27 0.59 0.69
N VAL A 66 -3.57 0.81 0.85
CA VAL A 66 -4.63 0.10 0.10
C VAL A 66 -5.02 0.83 -1.19
N LEU A 67 -5.32 0.04 -2.22
CA LEU A 67 -5.62 0.37 -3.61
C LEU A 67 -6.78 -0.49 -4.13
N PRO A 68 -7.81 0.10 -4.79
CA PRO A 68 -8.34 1.45 -4.64
C PRO A 68 -9.28 1.52 -3.43
N VAL A 69 -9.62 2.73 -2.98
CA VAL A 69 -10.45 2.91 -1.79
C VAL A 69 -11.53 3.94 -2.09
N ALA A 70 -12.60 3.47 -2.76
CA ALA A 70 -13.79 4.24 -3.09
C ALA A 70 -13.59 5.48 -3.99
N GLU A 71 -14.70 6.00 -4.53
CA GLU A 71 -14.71 7.25 -5.31
C GLU A 71 -14.20 8.41 -4.44
N GLY A 72 -13.17 9.13 -4.89
CA GLY A 72 -12.64 10.32 -4.20
C GLY A 72 -11.28 10.15 -3.51
N PHE A 73 -10.69 8.94 -3.47
CA PHE A 73 -9.37 8.72 -2.88
C PHE A 73 -8.50 7.79 -3.74
N GLU A 74 -7.25 8.19 -4.01
CA GLU A 74 -6.32 7.31 -4.72
C GLU A 74 -5.75 6.21 -3.81
N PHE A 75 -5.57 6.48 -2.51
CA PHE A 75 -4.94 5.56 -1.54
C PHE A 75 -5.40 5.81 -0.11
N HIS A 76 -5.54 4.74 0.69
CA HIS A 76 -5.62 4.84 2.15
C HIS A 76 -4.38 4.23 2.79
N ILE A 77 -3.86 4.92 3.80
CA ILE A 77 -2.77 4.44 4.64
C ILE A 77 -3.39 3.94 5.95
N ILE A 78 -3.36 2.63 6.13
CA ILE A 78 -3.92 1.92 7.27
C ILE A 78 -2.76 1.40 8.11
N HIS A 79 -2.82 1.61 9.43
CA HIS A 79 -1.92 0.99 10.38
C HIS A 79 -2.66 -0.11 11.12
N ASP A 80 -2.14 -1.32 11.03
CA ASP A 80 -2.63 -2.45 11.79
C ASP A 80 -1.95 -2.44 13.15
N SER A 81 -2.66 -1.89 14.13
CA SER A 81 -2.28 -2.02 15.53
C SER A 81 -2.88 -3.28 16.13
N GLU A 82 -2.33 -3.76 17.23
CA GLU A 82 -2.93 -4.83 18.04
C GLU A 82 -4.35 -4.47 18.52
N THR A 83 -4.67 -3.17 18.62
CA THR A 83 -6.00 -2.66 18.97
C THR A 83 -6.96 -2.55 17.79
N GLY A 84 -6.55 -2.97 16.58
CA GLY A 84 -7.34 -2.93 15.36
C GLY A 84 -6.75 -2.01 14.28
N ALA A 85 -7.31 -2.12 13.07
CA ALA A 85 -6.90 -1.33 11.91
C ALA A 85 -7.33 0.13 12.07
N ARG A 86 -6.37 1.06 12.01
CA ARG A 86 -6.62 2.51 12.09
C ARG A 86 -6.19 3.18 10.80
N ILE A 87 -7.10 3.91 10.17
CA ILE A 87 -6.76 4.78 9.03
C ILE A 87 -5.90 5.92 9.58
N LEU A 88 -4.60 5.93 9.23
CA LEU A 88 -3.69 7.00 9.63
C LEU A 88 -3.86 8.24 8.76
N GLY A 89 -4.29 8.04 7.52
CA GLY A 89 -4.60 9.11 6.58
C GLY A 89 -5.05 8.55 5.24
N SER A 90 -5.78 9.37 4.50
CA SER A 90 -6.10 9.12 3.09
C SER A 90 -5.38 10.17 2.26
N ILE A 91 -4.87 9.79 1.10
CA ILE A 91 -4.40 10.77 0.11
C ILE A 91 -5.64 11.16 -0.70
N PRO A 92 -6.23 12.35 -0.45
CA PRO A 92 -7.45 12.74 -1.13
C PRO A 92 -7.17 12.90 -2.61
N GLU A 93 -8.14 12.53 -3.43
CA GLU A 93 -8.19 12.85 -4.85
C GLU A 93 -8.47 14.35 -5.01
N ARG A 94 -7.70 15.24 -4.38
CA ARG A 94 -7.79 16.71 -4.58
C ARG A 94 -7.41 17.12 -6.01
N HIS A 95 -7.26 16.14 -6.89
CA HIS A 95 -6.96 16.24 -8.29
C HIS A 95 -7.90 15.32 -9.08
N ARG A 96 -9.22 15.51 -9.01
CA ARG A 96 -10.12 15.04 -10.08
C ARG A 96 -9.61 15.65 -11.40
N GLY A 97 -8.85 14.87 -12.16
CA GLY A 97 -8.25 15.29 -13.43
C GLY A 97 -6.71 15.36 -13.48
N VAL A 98 -5.99 15.26 -12.35
CA VAL A 98 -4.51 15.13 -12.35
C VAL A 98 -4.14 13.89 -11.56
N SER A 99 -4.17 12.73 -12.23
CA SER A 99 -3.66 11.49 -11.65
C SER A 99 -2.24 11.74 -11.15
N LEU A 100 -1.99 11.58 -9.84
CA LEU A 100 -0.64 11.72 -9.32
C LEU A 100 0.24 10.67 -10.01
N SER A 101 1.41 11.10 -10.49
CA SER A 101 2.37 10.14 -11.01
C SER A 101 2.71 9.14 -9.91
N VAL A 102 2.97 7.89 -10.32
CA VAL A 102 3.39 6.81 -9.41
C VAL A 102 4.53 7.26 -8.48
N ARG A 103 5.45 8.07 -9.01
CA ARG A 103 6.59 8.62 -8.27
C ARG A 103 6.17 9.62 -7.20
N ALA A 104 5.19 10.48 -7.48
CA ALA A 104 4.64 11.41 -6.49
C ALA A 104 3.92 10.68 -5.36
N ILE A 105 3.21 9.58 -5.68
CA ILE A 105 2.57 8.72 -4.70
C ILE A 105 3.62 8.05 -3.80
N ALA A 106 4.63 7.43 -4.40
CA ALA A 106 5.71 6.78 -3.67
C ALA A 106 6.46 7.74 -2.75
N TYR A 107 6.71 8.97 -3.21
CA TYR A 107 7.29 10.04 -2.40
C TYR A 107 6.40 10.42 -1.20
N ARG A 108 5.09 10.61 -1.42
CA ARG A 108 4.14 10.94 -0.33
C ARG A 108 4.04 9.83 0.71
N ILE A 109 4.02 8.56 0.29
CA ILE A 109 4.04 7.41 1.21
C ILE A 109 5.32 7.45 2.06
N SER A 110 6.47 7.64 1.41
CA SER A 110 7.76 7.75 2.10
C SER A 110 7.79 8.88 3.11
N GLU A 111 7.33 10.08 2.73
CA GLU A 111 7.25 11.24 3.63
C GLU A 111 6.26 11.00 4.78
N PHE A 112 5.15 10.32 4.53
CA PHE A 112 4.19 9.98 5.58
C PHE A 112 4.80 9.05 6.64
N LEU A 113 5.50 8.00 6.19
CA LEU A 113 6.18 7.07 7.09
C LEU A 113 7.29 7.78 7.89
N ARG A 114 8.05 8.66 7.23
CA ARG A 114 9.12 9.47 7.84
C ARG A 114 8.59 10.43 8.89
N THR A 115 7.59 11.23 8.55
CA THR A 115 7.01 12.26 9.45
C THR A 115 6.33 11.65 10.67
N ARG A 116 5.84 10.42 10.56
CA ARG A 116 5.21 9.66 11.66
C ARG A 116 6.22 8.84 12.47
N GLY A 117 7.51 8.84 12.11
CA GLY A 117 8.54 8.03 12.78
C GLY A 117 8.32 6.52 12.66
N LEU A 118 7.54 6.08 11.66
CA LEU A 118 7.23 4.67 11.45
C LEU A 118 8.38 3.96 10.74
N LYS A 119 9.06 4.68 9.83
CA LYS A 119 10.22 4.20 9.11
C LYS A 119 11.04 5.38 8.63
#